data_AF-A0A538RCT1-F1
#
_entry.id   AF-A0A538RCT1-F1
#
_cell.length_a   1.000
_cell.length_b   1.000
_cell.length_c   1.000
_cell.angle_alpha   90.00
_cell.angle_beta   90.00
_cell.angle_gamma   90.00
#
_symmetry.space_group_name_H-M   'P 1'
#
loop_
_entity.id
_entity.type
_entity.pdbx_description
1 polymer ?
#
loop_
_entity_poly.entity_id
_entity_poly.type
_entity_poly.pdbx_seq_one_letter_code
_entity_poly.pdbx_strand_id
1 'polypeptide(L)'
;MITPWQHGRFDARTGPSKVLFGRMYEDVAIERAAFRPRSRVFCIASAGCTAIGLAADRHDVVAIDINRDQLAYAADRIAGRPAIRGTAERVMGVARAFAPLVGWTRRRLRAFLELDDPAAQVEMWRALDTWRLRAAFGALFSVTALRAVYASPFLAFLPSRLGAVMRARLARCFARHANRTNPYARALLLGELADDPPPGAGSIELVHGDAAEYLESAPAASFDAFTLSNILDGTGPAYRARLFAAVRRAAAPGATAVLRSFAEPAGDLPTNHAVDDRAMLWGIVDVRPAAELSA
;
A
#
# COMPACT_ATOMS: atom_id res chain seq x y z
N MET A 1 20.99 9.26 6.32
CA MET A 1 20.04 8.98 7.42
C MET A 1 19.46 7.59 7.21
N ILE A 2 19.38 6.76 8.25
CA ILE A 2 18.90 5.37 8.14
C ILE A 2 17.36 5.37 8.19
N THR A 3 16.70 4.82 7.17
CA THR A 3 15.25 4.59 7.18
C THR A 3 14.96 3.19 7.74
N PRO A 4 13.84 2.96 8.44
CA PRO A 4 13.49 1.62 8.95
C PRO A 4 13.49 0.55 7.85
N TRP A 5 13.10 0.93 6.63
CA TRP A 5 13.01 0.09 5.45
C TRP A 5 14.36 -0.47 4.96
N GLN A 6 15.50 0.20 5.24
CA GLN A 6 16.84 -0.27 4.87
C GLN A 6 17.17 -1.66 5.41
N HIS A 7 16.55 -2.05 6.53
CA HIS A 7 16.77 -3.36 7.13
C HIS A 7 16.07 -4.48 6.35
N GLY A 8 15.12 -4.16 5.46
CA GLY A 8 14.37 -5.12 4.66
C GLY A 8 13.55 -6.11 5.49
N ARG A 9 13.18 -5.70 6.72
CA ARG A 9 12.53 -6.52 7.74
C ARG A 9 11.61 -5.67 8.60
N PHE A 10 10.58 -6.29 9.17
CA PHE A 10 9.69 -5.63 10.12
C PHE A 10 10.21 -5.68 11.57
N ASP A 11 11.08 -6.64 11.91
CA ASP A 11 11.58 -6.87 13.28
C ASP A 11 12.89 -6.12 13.59
N ALA A 12 13.15 -5.89 14.88
CA ALA A 12 14.27 -5.07 15.36
C ALA A 12 15.61 -5.84 15.52
N ARG A 13 15.96 -6.80 14.64
CA ARG A 13 17.18 -7.62 14.81
C ARG A 13 17.97 -7.82 13.52
N THR A 14 19.28 -7.91 13.69
CA THR A 14 20.27 -8.26 12.66
C THR A 14 19.94 -9.61 11.99
N GLY A 15 20.13 -9.68 10.68
CA GLY A 15 19.89 -10.87 9.85
C GLY A 15 19.67 -10.52 8.38
N PRO A 16 19.57 -11.50 7.48
CA PRO A 16 19.35 -11.25 6.05
C PRO A 16 17.99 -10.58 5.83
N SER A 17 17.92 -9.68 4.85
CA SER A 17 16.68 -9.07 4.35
C SER A 17 15.72 -10.15 3.84
N LYS A 18 14.43 -9.79 3.72
CA LYS A 18 13.38 -10.71 3.28
C LYS A 18 12.41 -10.00 2.35
N VAL A 19 11.68 -10.79 1.57
CA VAL A 19 10.45 -10.33 0.91
C VAL A 19 9.40 -10.02 1.98
N LEU A 20 9.14 -8.74 2.16
CA LEU A 20 8.18 -8.24 3.14
C LEU A 20 6.76 -8.39 2.61
N PHE A 21 6.57 -7.98 1.35
CA PHE A 21 5.28 -7.94 0.68
C PHE A 21 5.30 -8.87 -0.52
N GLY A 22 4.47 -9.92 -0.49
CA GLY A 22 4.23 -10.76 -1.65
C GLY A 22 3.33 -10.07 -2.68
N ARG A 23 2.48 -9.14 -2.22
CA ARG A 23 1.66 -8.26 -3.06
C ARG A 23 1.49 -6.91 -2.38
N MET A 24 1.34 -5.85 -3.18
CA MET A 24 0.89 -4.56 -2.66
C MET A 24 -0.61 -4.41 -2.65
N TYR A 25 -1.10 -3.89 -1.54
CA TYR A 25 -2.48 -3.47 -1.33
C TYR A 25 -2.56 -1.98 -1.64
N GLU A 26 -2.34 -1.62 -2.90
CA GLU A 26 -2.35 -0.25 -3.40
C GLU A 26 -3.23 -0.21 -4.64
N ASP A 27 -4.31 0.55 -4.60
CA ASP A 27 -5.21 0.61 -5.74
C ASP A 27 -4.68 1.54 -6.83
N VAL A 28 -4.04 0.95 -7.84
CA VAL A 28 -3.46 1.66 -9.01
C VAL A 28 -4.50 2.47 -9.79
N ALA A 29 -5.79 2.23 -9.60
CA ALA A 29 -6.84 3.07 -10.19
C ALA A 29 -6.74 4.54 -9.77
N ILE A 30 -6.20 4.83 -8.59
CA ILE A 30 -5.98 6.19 -8.11
C ILE A 30 -4.89 6.88 -8.95
N GLU A 31 -3.75 6.24 -9.14
CA GLU A 31 -2.70 6.76 -10.03
C GLU A 31 -3.21 6.93 -11.46
N ARG A 32 -3.96 5.96 -11.99
CA ARG A 32 -4.54 6.03 -13.35
C ARG A 32 -5.45 7.24 -13.54
N ALA A 33 -6.19 7.61 -12.50
CA ALA A 33 -7.04 8.79 -12.54
C ALA A 33 -6.23 10.09 -12.39
N ALA A 34 -5.13 10.06 -11.63
CA ALA A 34 -4.33 11.23 -11.29
C ALA A 34 -3.25 11.58 -12.34
N PHE A 35 -2.71 10.59 -13.05
CA PHE A 35 -1.57 10.75 -13.94
C PHE A 35 -1.98 11.00 -15.38
N ARG A 36 -1.19 11.82 -16.09
CA ARG A 36 -1.39 12.05 -17.52
C ARG A 36 -1.01 10.79 -18.29
N PRO A 37 -1.71 10.44 -19.38
CA PRO A 37 -1.34 9.27 -20.20
C PRO A 37 0.12 9.33 -20.64
N ARG A 38 0.83 8.19 -20.63
CA ARG A 38 2.24 8.07 -21.05
C ARG A 38 3.23 8.94 -20.26
N SER A 39 2.90 9.30 -19.01
CA SER A 39 3.85 9.92 -18.08
C SER A 39 5.10 9.05 -17.84
N ARG A 40 6.23 9.72 -17.58
CA ARG A 40 7.36 9.14 -16.87
C ARG A 40 7.12 9.19 -15.35
N VAL A 41 7.04 8.03 -14.71
CA VAL A 41 6.58 7.88 -13.33
C VAL A 41 7.70 7.37 -12.44
N PHE A 42 7.96 8.07 -11.34
CA PHE A 42 8.77 7.57 -10.24
C PHE A 42 7.90 6.75 -9.27
N CYS A 43 8.28 5.51 -8.98
CA CYS A 43 7.47 4.56 -8.23
C CYS A 43 8.29 3.87 -7.15
N ILE A 44 7.74 3.68 -5.96
CA ILE A 44 8.31 2.71 -5.00
C ILE A 44 8.01 1.31 -5.52
N ALA A 45 9.03 0.49 -5.74
CA ALA A 45 8.88 -0.80 -6.43
C ALA A 45 8.10 -1.80 -5.59
N SER A 46 8.49 -2.01 -4.33
CA SER A 46 7.85 -2.96 -3.42
C SER A 46 7.62 -4.34 -4.07
N ALA A 47 6.40 -4.88 -4.12
CA ALA A 47 6.10 -6.14 -4.79
C ALA A 47 5.98 -6.03 -6.33
N GLY A 48 6.14 -4.84 -6.90
CA GLY A 48 6.04 -4.56 -8.34
C GLY A 48 4.63 -4.31 -8.86
N CYS A 49 3.57 -4.53 -8.06
CA CYS A 49 2.18 -4.46 -8.53
C CYS A 49 1.80 -3.09 -9.14
N THR A 50 2.12 -2.00 -8.45
CA THR A 50 1.84 -0.62 -8.92
C THR A 50 2.64 -0.32 -10.19
N ALA A 51 3.93 -0.68 -10.23
CA ALA A 51 4.78 -0.48 -11.40
C ALA A 51 4.28 -1.26 -12.63
N ILE A 52 3.91 -2.54 -12.46
CA ILE A 52 3.32 -3.37 -13.51
C ILE A 52 2.00 -2.75 -14.01
N GLY A 53 1.13 -2.33 -13.08
CA GLY A 53 -0.15 -1.71 -13.40
C GLY A 53 0.00 -0.43 -14.21
N LEU A 54 0.97 0.42 -13.88
CA LEU A 54 1.27 1.66 -14.60
C LEU A 54 1.92 1.41 -15.96
N ALA A 55 2.88 0.48 -16.05
CA ALA A 55 3.48 0.11 -17.34
C ALA A 55 2.45 -0.53 -18.29
N ALA A 56 1.46 -1.24 -17.75
CA ALA A 56 0.32 -1.75 -18.51
C ALA A 56 -0.47 -0.62 -19.22
N ASP A 57 -0.51 0.57 -18.63
CA ASP A 57 -1.15 1.77 -19.18
C ASP A 57 -0.19 2.63 -20.03
N ARG A 58 0.96 2.07 -20.43
CA ARG A 58 2.00 2.69 -21.28
C ARG A 58 2.73 3.85 -20.62
N HIS A 59 2.79 3.88 -19.29
CA HIS A 59 3.73 4.75 -18.57
C HIS A 59 5.17 4.20 -18.69
N ASP A 60 6.15 5.11 -18.64
CA ASP A 60 7.55 4.75 -18.44
C ASP A 60 7.85 4.84 -16.94
N VAL A 61 8.12 3.71 -16.30
CA VAL A 61 8.17 3.61 -14.84
C VAL A 61 9.60 3.39 -14.38
N VAL A 62 10.09 4.28 -13.52
CA VAL A 62 11.29 4.03 -12.70
C VAL A 62 10.82 3.52 -11.35
N ALA A 63 10.97 2.23 -11.09
CA ALA A 63 10.59 1.59 -9.84
C ALA A 63 11.82 1.40 -8.95
N ILE A 64 11.85 2.08 -7.80
CA ILE A 64 12.98 2.05 -6.85
C ILE A 64 12.60 1.34 -5.55
N ASP A 65 13.52 0.57 -5.00
CA ASP A 65 13.42 0.06 -3.63
C ASP A 65 14.78 0.12 -2.95
N ILE A 66 14.77 0.28 -1.64
CA ILE A 66 15.98 0.27 -0.82
C ILE A 66 16.34 -1.14 -0.35
N ASN A 67 15.34 -2.03 -0.27
CA ASN A 67 15.49 -3.43 0.07
C ASN A 67 15.79 -4.25 -1.20
N ARG A 68 17.03 -4.76 -1.29
CA ARG A 68 17.51 -5.53 -2.43
C ARG A 68 16.67 -6.78 -2.71
N ASP A 69 16.24 -7.51 -1.69
CA ASP A 69 15.47 -8.75 -1.88
C ASP A 69 14.05 -8.48 -2.35
N GLN A 70 13.48 -7.36 -1.90
CA GLN A 70 12.17 -6.90 -2.37
C GLN A 70 12.25 -6.45 -3.84
N LEU A 71 13.31 -5.74 -4.22
CA LEU A 71 13.54 -5.35 -5.62
C LEU A 71 13.78 -6.56 -6.53
N ALA A 72 14.58 -7.54 -6.08
CA ALA A 72 14.78 -8.79 -6.81
C ALA A 72 13.46 -9.55 -6.99
N TYR A 73 12.61 -9.57 -5.97
CA TYR A 73 11.27 -10.14 -6.08
C TYR A 73 10.38 -9.37 -7.08
N ALA A 74 10.42 -8.04 -7.09
CA ALA A 74 9.70 -7.24 -8.10
C ALA A 74 10.19 -7.58 -9.52
N ALA A 75 11.50 -7.75 -9.72
CA ALA A 75 12.07 -8.17 -11.00
C ALA A 75 11.52 -9.52 -11.46
N ASP A 76 11.45 -10.50 -10.56
CA ASP A 76 10.88 -11.81 -10.84
C ASP A 76 9.41 -11.72 -11.26
N ARG A 77 8.63 -10.88 -10.59
CA ARG A 77 7.21 -10.62 -10.92
C ARG A 77 7.05 -9.98 -12.28
N ILE A 78 7.86 -8.96 -12.59
CA ILE A 78 7.88 -8.27 -13.88
C ILE A 78 8.26 -9.23 -15.01
N ALA A 79 9.16 -10.18 -14.74
CA ALA A 79 9.53 -11.26 -15.66
C ALA A 79 8.46 -12.37 -15.79
N GLY A 80 7.29 -12.22 -15.15
CA GLY A 80 6.17 -13.15 -15.24
C GLY A 80 6.22 -14.33 -14.27
N ARG A 81 7.13 -14.33 -13.28
CA ARG A 81 7.11 -15.38 -12.25
C ARG A 81 5.88 -15.24 -11.35
N PRO A 82 5.29 -16.37 -10.91
CA PRO A 82 4.15 -16.35 -10.00
C PRO A 82 4.44 -15.61 -8.69
N ALA A 83 3.39 -15.03 -8.10
CA ALA A 83 3.52 -14.32 -6.83
C ALA A 83 3.89 -15.30 -5.73
N ILE A 84 4.87 -14.94 -4.90
CA ILE A 84 5.16 -15.71 -3.69
C ILE A 84 4.48 -15.04 -2.50
N ARG A 85 4.16 -15.83 -1.47
CA ARG A 85 3.63 -15.27 -0.22
C ARG A 85 4.77 -14.64 0.57
N GLY A 86 4.72 -13.32 0.74
CA GLY A 86 5.62 -12.58 1.62
C GLY A 86 5.35 -12.86 3.09
N THR A 87 6.06 -12.15 3.95
CA THR A 87 5.90 -12.29 5.41
C THR A 87 4.51 -11.82 5.85
N ALA A 88 4.00 -10.73 5.29
CA ALA A 88 2.67 -10.22 5.58
C ALA A 88 1.55 -11.23 5.22
N GLU A 89 1.63 -11.84 4.04
CA GLU A 89 0.63 -12.81 3.57
C GLU A 89 0.62 -14.10 4.40
N ARG A 90 1.78 -14.52 4.93
CA ARG A 90 1.87 -15.66 5.85
C ARG A 90 1.15 -15.38 7.18
N VAL A 91 1.36 -14.20 7.76
CA VAL A 91 0.65 -13.77 8.98
C VAL A 91 -0.86 -13.68 8.71
N MET A 92 -1.27 -13.08 7.59
CA MET A 92 -2.68 -13.03 7.18
C MET A 92 -3.27 -14.44 6.96
N GLY A 93 -2.47 -15.39 6.45
CA GLY A 93 -2.87 -16.78 6.30
C GLY A 93 -3.23 -17.44 7.64
N VAL A 94 -2.40 -17.23 8.66
CA VAL A 94 -2.67 -17.71 10.02
C VAL A 94 -3.94 -17.05 10.58
N ALA A 95 -4.06 -15.71 10.46
CA ALA A 95 -5.25 -15.00 10.92
C ALA A 95 -6.54 -15.52 10.26
N ARG A 96 -6.52 -15.81 8.96
CA ARG A 96 -7.65 -16.41 8.23
C ARG A 96 -8.02 -17.82 8.70
N ALA A 97 -7.04 -18.63 9.12
CA ALA A 97 -7.33 -19.96 9.67
C ALA A 97 -8.19 -19.88 10.95
N PHE A 98 -8.05 -18.80 11.72
CA PHE A 98 -8.84 -18.54 12.93
C PHE A 98 -10.10 -17.69 12.70
N ALA A 99 -10.32 -17.18 11.49
CA ALA A 99 -11.49 -16.36 11.15
C ALA A 99 -12.86 -17.01 11.50
N PRO A 100 -13.05 -18.35 11.40
CA PRO A 100 -14.31 -18.97 11.83
C PRO A 100 -14.66 -18.70 13.30
N LEU A 101 -13.67 -18.51 14.18
CA LEU A 101 -13.89 -18.19 15.60
C LEU A 101 -14.57 -16.84 15.80
N VAL A 102 -14.50 -15.92 14.85
CA VAL A 102 -15.21 -14.62 14.91
C VAL A 102 -16.47 -14.60 14.05
N GLY A 103 -16.93 -15.77 13.58
CA GLY A 103 -18.11 -15.90 12.74
C GLY A 103 -17.84 -15.70 11.24
N TRP A 104 -16.58 -15.47 10.87
CA TRP A 104 -16.13 -15.32 9.49
C TRP A 104 -15.80 -16.68 8.88
N THR A 105 -16.84 -17.45 8.55
CA THR A 105 -16.68 -18.70 7.82
C THR A 105 -16.45 -18.42 6.33
N ARG A 106 -15.72 -19.30 5.63
CA ARG A 106 -15.47 -19.17 4.19
C ARG A 106 -16.76 -19.00 3.37
N ARG A 107 -17.84 -19.72 3.74
CA ARG A 107 -19.17 -19.60 3.12
C ARG A 107 -19.75 -18.19 3.27
N ARG A 108 -19.73 -17.64 4.48
CA ARG A 108 -20.26 -16.29 4.75
C ARG A 108 -19.43 -15.21 4.05
N LEU A 109 -18.10 -15.33 4.11
CA LEU A 109 -17.22 -14.38 3.43
C LEU A 109 -17.37 -14.44 1.90
N ARG A 110 -17.57 -15.62 1.30
CA ARG A 110 -17.87 -15.73 -0.13
C ARG A 110 -19.20 -15.07 -0.48
N ALA A 111 -20.27 -15.39 0.25
CA ALA A 111 -21.56 -14.75 0.03
C ALA A 111 -21.47 -13.22 0.15
N PHE A 112 -20.70 -12.72 1.12
CA PHE A 112 -20.44 -11.29 1.26
C PHE A 112 -19.67 -10.70 0.08
N LEU A 113 -18.69 -11.43 -0.43
CA LEU A 113 -17.83 -10.99 -1.52
C LEU A 113 -18.46 -11.10 -2.91
N GLU A 114 -19.59 -11.81 -3.06
CA GLU A 114 -20.36 -11.84 -4.30
C GLU A 114 -21.38 -10.70 -4.42
N LEU A 115 -21.55 -9.89 -3.37
CA LEU A 115 -22.44 -8.73 -3.41
C LEU A 115 -21.88 -7.64 -4.33
N ASP A 116 -22.78 -6.99 -5.09
CA ASP A 116 -22.50 -5.78 -5.87
C ASP A 116 -23.08 -4.52 -5.24
N ASP A 117 -24.20 -4.65 -4.53
CA ASP A 117 -24.93 -3.52 -3.96
C ASP A 117 -24.31 -3.08 -2.62
N PRO A 118 -23.79 -1.85 -2.51
CA PRO A 118 -23.23 -1.35 -1.26
C PRO A 118 -24.23 -1.33 -0.09
N ALA A 119 -25.52 -1.15 -0.34
CA ALA A 119 -26.51 -1.16 0.74
C ALA A 119 -26.64 -2.56 1.38
N ALA A 120 -26.82 -3.60 0.55
CA ALA A 120 -26.80 -5.00 1.00
C ALA A 120 -25.46 -5.39 1.67
N GLN A 121 -24.33 -4.87 1.16
CA GLN A 121 -23.01 -5.09 1.76
C GLN A 121 -22.93 -4.48 3.17
N VAL A 122 -23.41 -3.26 3.36
CA VAL A 122 -23.40 -2.62 4.68
C VAL A 122 -24.26 -3.40 5.68
N GLU A 123 -25.42 -3.91 5.26
CA GLU A 123 -26.25 -4.75 6.11
C GLU A 123 -25.53 -6.05 6.50
N MET A 124 -24.96 -6.76 5.53
CA MET A 124 -24.22 -7.98 5.81
C MET A 124 -22.95 -7.71 6.64
N TRP A 125 -22.26 -6.60 6.42
CA TRP A 125 -21.12 -6.18 7.23
C TRP A 125 -21.51 -5.99 8.69
N ARG A 126 -22.65 -5.35 8.98
CA ARG A 126 -23.14 -5.22 10.37
C ARG A 126 -23.34 -6.58 11.05
N ALA A 127 -23.79 -7.59 10.31
CA ALA A 127 -23.93 -8.96 10.81
C ALA A 127 -22.58 -9.71 10.96
N LEU A 128 -21.58 -9.35 10.17
CA LEU A 128 -20.21 -9.89 10.26
C LEU A 128 -19.36 -9.18 11.32
N ASP A 129 -19.67 -7.94 11.65
CA ASP A 129 -18.99 -7.10 12.63
C ASP A 129 -19.42 -7.40 14.07
N THR A 130 -19.23 -8.65 14.47
CA THR A 130 -19.62 -9.14 15.79
C THR A 130 -18.74 -8.57 16.90
N TRP A 131 -19.20 -8.62 18.15
CA TRP A 131 -18.38 -8.26 19.30
C TRP A 131 -17.08 -9.09 19.38
N ARG A 132 -17.12 -10.37 18.96
CA ARG A 132 -15.94 -11.26 18.87
C ARG A 132 -14.92 -10.72 17.88
N LEU A 133 -15.39 -10.27 16.71
CA LEU A 133 -14.53 -9.62 15.72
C LEU A 133 -13.91 -8.34 16.28
N ARG A 134 -14.71 -7.48 16.92
CA ARG A 134 -14.24 -6.22 17.51
C ARG A 134 -13.14 -6.46 18.54
N ALA A 135 -13.33 -7.45 19.42
CA ALA A 135 -12.33 -7.87 20.40
C ALA A 135 -11.07 -8.43 19.73
N ALA A 136 -11.23 -9.29 18.72
CA ALA A 136 -10.10 -9.88 17.99
C ALA A 136 -9.26 -8.81 17.26
N PHE A 137 -9.90 -7.84 16.59
CA PHE A 137 -9.20 -6.70 15.99
C PHE A 137 -8.50 -5.84 17.04
N GLY A 138 -9.14 -5.60 18.18
CA GLY A 138 -8.53 -4.88 19.30
C GLY A 138 -7.26 -5.56 19.82
N ALA A 139 -7.28 -6.90 19.93
CA ALA A 139 -6.12 -7.68 20.37
C ALA A 139 -5.01 -7.75 19.30
N LEU A 140 -5.37 -8.08 18.05
CA LEU A 140 -4.44 -8.25 16.93
C LEU A 140 -3.65 -6.96 16.64
N PHE A 141 -4.33 -5.81 16.70
CA PHE A 141 -3.74 -4.50 16.45
C PHE A 141 -3.37 -3.75 17.73
N SER A 142 -3.27 -4.45 18.87
CA SER A 142 -2.76 -3.85 20.10
C SER A 142 -1.28 -3.51 19.97
N VAL A 143 -0.84 -2.42 20.59
CA VAL A 143 0.57 -2.01 20.58
C VAL A 143 1.47 -3.12 21.13
N THR A 144 1.00 -3.89 22.12
CA THR A 144 1.73 -5.04 22.67
C THR A 144 1.94 -6.15 21.64
N ALA A 145 0.90 -6.52 20.89
CA ALA A 145 1.01 -7.52 19.83
C ALA A 145 1.89 -7.02 18.67
N LEU A 146 1.74 -5.75 18.29
CA LEU A 146 2.52 -5.16 17.21
C LEU A 146 4.00 -4.99 17.61
N ARG A 147 4.32 -4.67 18.87
CA ARG A 147 5.71 -4.62 19.39
C ARG A 147 6.43 -5.96 19.32
N ALA A 148 5.70 -7.08 19.35
CA ALA A 148 6.29 -8.40 19.22
C ALA A 148 6.73 -8.73 17.78
N VAL A 149 6.23 -7.98 16.78
CA VAL A 149 6.43 -8.25 15.35
C VAL A 149 7.15 -7.11 14.63
N TYR A 150 6.92 -5.86 15.06
CA TYR A 150 7.38 -4.64 14.40
C TYR A 150 8.35 -3.83 15.28
N ALA A 151 9.38 -3.26 14.66
CA ALA A 151 10.34 -2.37 15.31
C ALA A 151 9.68 -1.06 15.80
N SER A 152 10.21 -0.49 16.89
CA SER A 152 9.63 0.70 17.55
C SER A 152 9.32 1.90 16.63
N PRO A 153 10.16 2.25 15.63
CA PRO A 153 9.83 3.35 14.70
C PRO A 153 8.59 3.07 13.84
N PHE A 154 8.32 1.79 13.53
CA PHE A 154 7.14 1.40 12.75
C PHE A 154 5.83 1.62 13.52
N LEU A 155 5.89 1.60 14.84
CA LEU A 155 4.72 1.77 15.69
C LEU A 155 4.33 3.23 15.90
N ALA A 156 5.26 4.17 15.70
CA ALA A 156 5.08 5.57 16.05
C ALA A 156 4.09 6.31 15.14
N PHE A 157 3.89 5.85 13.90
CA PHE A 157 2.96 6.45 12.94
C PHE A 157 1.59 5.76 12.89
N LEU A 158 1.43 4.62 13.56
CA LEU A 158 0.17 3.89 13.56
C LEU A 158 -0.86 4.62 14.44
N PRO A 159 -2.12 4.73 13.99
CA PRO A 159 -3.15 5.42 14.75
C PRO A 159 -3.43 4.73 16.09
N SER A 160 -3.82 5.54 17.08
CA SER A 160 -4.38 5.00 18.33
C SER A 160 -5.63 4.17 18.05
N ARG A 161 -5.81 3.08 18.80
CA ARG A 161 -6.92 2.12 18.58
C ARG A 161 -6.97 1.58 17.14
N LEU A 162 -5.81 1.25 16.57
CA LEU A 162 -5.65 0.75 15.20
C LEU A 162 -6.68 -0.33 14.80
N GLY A 163 -7.05 -1.25 15.70
CA GLY A 163 -8.10 -2.24 15.39
C GLY A 163 -9.47 -1.64 15.05
N ALA A 164 -9.87 -0.57 15.73
CA ALA A 164 -11.10 0.16 15.41
C ALA A 164 -10.95 0.95 14.10
N VAL A 165 -9.79 1.56 13.86
CA VAL A 165 -9.48 2.28 12.61
C VAL A 165 -9.52 1.34 11.41
N MET A 166 -8.87 0.19 11.50
CA MET A 166 -8.89 -0.81 10.43
C MET A 166 -10.32 -1.29 10.13
N ARG A 167 -11.13 -1.58 11.16
CA ARG A 167 -12.55 -1.91 10.94
C ARG A 167 -13.34 -0.77 10.28
N ALA A 168 -13.07 0.48 10.65
CA ALA A 168 -13.71 1.63 10.03
C ALA A 168 -13.30 1.77 8.55
N ARG A 169 -12.02 1.54 8.22
CA ARG A 169 -11.51 1.48 6.83
C ARG A 169 -12.23 0.41 6.02
N LEU A 170 -12.36 -0.81 6.56
CA LEU A 170 -13.14 -1.90 5.96
C LEU A 170 -14.59 -1.49 5.71
N ALA A 171 -15.28 -0.97 6.74
CA ALA A 171 -16.67 -0.57 6.66
C ALA A 171 -16.91 0.50 5.57
N ARG A 172 -16.03 1.51 5.49
CA ARG A 172 -16.09 2.54 4.44
C ARG A 172 -15.91 1.95 3.05
N CYS A 173 -14.97 1.02 2.88
CA CYS A 173 -14.76 0.34 1.60
C CYS A 173 -16.02 -0.40 1.16
N PHE A 174 -16.61 -1.20 2.04
CA PHE A 174 -17.82 -1.98 1.75
C PHE A 174 -19.07 -1.12 1.54
N ALA A 175 -19.07 0.13 2.02
CA ALA A 175 -20.16 1.07 1.78
C ALA A 175 -20.02 1.82 0.44
N ARG A 176 -18.87 1.74 -0.23
CA ARG A 176 -18.58 2.52 -1.44
C ARG A 176 -18.33 1.65 -2.67
N HIS A 177 -17.62 0.54 -2.50
CA HIS A 177 -17.14 -0.29 -3.60
C HIS A 177 -17.89 -1.62 -3.62
N ALA A 178 -18.31 -2.05 -4.81
CA ALA A 178 -18.86 -3.37 -5.01
C ALA A 178 -17.83 -4.45 -4.63
N ASN A 179 -18.21 -5.37 -3.75
CA ASN A 179 -17.31 -6.42 -3.28
C ASN A 179 -16.94 -7.38 -4.41
N ARG A 180 -17.90 -7.70 -5.28
CA ARG A 180 -17.73 -8.67 -6.37
C ARG A 180 -16.54 -8.35 -7.25
N THR A 181 -16.32 -7.07 -7.54
CA THR A 181 -15.25 -6.56 -8.41
C THR A 181 -14.05 -6.00 -7.65
N ASN A 182 -14.02 -6.08 -6.31
CA ASN A 182 -12.89 -5.63 -5.51
C ASN A 182 -11.86 -6.76 -5.28
N PRO A 183 -10.73 -6.80 -6.01
CA PRO A 183 -9.74 -7.87 -5.87
C PRO A 183 -9.04 -7.83 -4.50
N TYR A 184 -8.92 -6.66 -3.88
CA TYR A 184 -8.26 -6.51 -2.59
C TYR A 184 -9.11 -7.09 -1.45
N ALA A 185 -10.44 -6.99 -1.54
CA ALA A 185 -11.36 -7.62 -0.59
C ALA A 185 -11.25 -9.15 -0.61
N ARG A 186 -11.18 -9.75 -1.80
CA ARG A 186 -10.95 -11.19 -1.97
C ARG A 186 -9.58 -11.62 -1.46
N ALA A 187 -8.53 -10.86 -1.79
CA ALA A 187 -7.18 -11.13 -1.31
C ALA A 187 -7.09 -11.07 0.22
N LEU A 188 -7.68 -10.05 0.84
CA LEU A 188 -7.65 -9.86 2.27
C LEU A 188 -8.42 -10.96 3.01
N LEU A 189 -9.69 -11.16 2.65
CA LEU A 189 -10.63 -12.00 3.40
C LEU A 189 -10.51 -13.50 3.06
N LEU A 190 -10.26 -13.84 1.80
CA LEU A 190 -10.18 -15.24 1.34
C LEU A 190 -8.76 -15.71 1.02
N GLY A 191 -7.81 -14.78 0.87
CA GLY A 191 -6.46 -15.10 0.39
C GLY A 191 -6.42 -15.43 -1.10
N GLU A 192 -7.47 -15.09 -1.84
CA GLU A 192 -7.60 -15.32 -3.28
C GLU A 192 -6.91 -14.17 -4.01
N LEU A 193 -5.77 -14.45 -4.64
CA LEU A 193 -4.95 -13.47 -5.33
C LEU A 193 -5.38 -13.41 -6.79
N ALA A 194 -5.73 -12.23 -7.29
CA ALA A 194 -5.85 -11.99 -8.72
C ALA A 194 -4.47 -12.06 -9.39
N ASP A 195 -4.39 -12.53 -10.62
CA ASP A 195 -3.17 -12.42 -11.40
C ASP A 195 -2.84 -10.95 -11.66
N ASP A 196 -1.54 -10.66 -11.80
CA ASP A 196 -1.14 -9.32 -12.26
C ASP A 196 -1.48 -9.22 -13.75
N PRO A 197 -1.80 -8.00 -14.25
CA PRO A 197 -1.99 -7.83 -15.68
C PRO A 197 -0.70 -8.23 -16.41
N PRO A 198 -0.80 -8.75 -17.64
CA PRO A 198 0.38 -9.00 -18.44
C PRO A 198 1.19 -7.71 -18.60
N PRO A 199 2.52 -7.78 -18.70
CA PRO A 199 3.34 -6.61 -18.96
C PRO A 199 2.81 -5.89 -20.21
N GLY A 200 2.48 -4.59 -20.07
CA GLY A 200 2.07 -3.79 -21.22
C GLY A 200 3.25 -3.25 -22.02
N ALA A 201 2.94 -2.36 -22.96
CA ALA A 201 3.96 -1.75 -23.83
C ALA A 201 4.81 -0.66 -23.16
N GLY A 202 4.54 -0.30 -21.91
CA GLY A 202 5.39 0.60 -21.12
C GLY A 202 6.67 -0.09 -20.63
N SER A 203 7.69 0.69 -20.29
CA SER A 203 8.95 0.21 -19.71
C SER A 203 8.92 0.28 -18.18
N ILE A 204 9.62 -0.66 -17.53
CA ILE A 204 9.92 -0.60 -16.10
C ILE A 204 11.42 -0.68 -15.93
N GLU A 205 12.04 0.40 -15.46
CA GLU A 205 13.42 0.45 -14.98
C GLU A 205 13.42 0.15 -13.47
N LEU A 206 14.22 -0.84 -13.06
CA LEU A 206 14.39 -1.18 -11.64
C LEU A 206 15.67 -0.57 -11.08
N VAL A 207 15.55 0.20 -10.01
CA VAL A 207 16.67 0.88 -9.35
C VAL A 207 16.78 0.41 -7.90
N HIS A 208 17.97 0.03 -7.48
CA HIS A 208 18.26 -0.21 -6.06
C HIS A 208 18.85 1.05 -5.45
N GLY A 209 18.23 1.61 -4.41
CA GLY A 209 18.77 2.80 -3.75
C GLY A 209 17.79 3.54 -2.84
N ASP A 210 18.28 4.63 -2.25
CA ASP A 210 17.45 5.59 -1.53
C ASP A 210 16.68 6.49 -2.52
N ALA A 211 15.38 6.65 -2.30
CA ALA A 211 14.51 7.43 -3.19
C ALA A 211 14.94 8.90 -3.28
N ALA A 212 15.27 9.51 -2.15
CA ALA A 212 15.69 10.91 -2.11
C ALA A 212 17.03 11.09 -2.83
N GLU A 213 18.01 10.22 -2.57
CA GLU A 213 19.31 10.23 -3.25
C GLU A 213 19.18 10.07 -4.77
N TYR A 214 18.36 9.12 -5.24
CA TYR A 214 18.12 8.94 -6.67
C TYR A 214 17.53 10.20 -7.29
N LEU A 215 16.46 10.75 -6.71
CA LEU A 215 15.78 11.95 -7.20
C LEU A 215 16.66 13.21 -7.15
N GLU A 216 17.58 13.30 -6.19
CA GLU A 216 18.59 14.38 -6.12
C GLU A 216 19.57 14.32 -7.30
N SER A 217 19.96 13.12 -7.71
CA SER A 217 20.88 12.88 -8.84
C SER A 217 20.20 12.93 -10.22
N ALA A 218 18.88 12.73 -10.26
CA ALA A 218 18.12 12.77 -11.51
C ALA A 218 18.14 14.17 -12.14
N PRO A 219 18.02 14.27 -13.49
CA PRO A 219 17.84 15.56 -14.14
C PRO A 219 16.63 16.31 -13.58
N ALA A 220 16.74 17.63 -13.45
CA ALA A 220 15.60 18.44 -13.02
C ALA A 220 14.45 18.33 -14.03
N ALA A 221 13.21 18.40 -13.54
CA ALA A 221 12.00 18.31 -14.38
C ALA A 221 11.94 17.06 -15.29
N SER A 222 12.41 15.91 -14.81
CA SER A 222 12.48 14.64 -15.57
C SER A 222 11.31 13.69 -15.34
N PHE A 223 10.47 13.93 -14.33
CA PHE A 223 9.32 13.08 -14.00
C PHE A 223 8.00 13.83 -14.08
N ASP A 224 7.01 13.21 -14.74
CA ASP A 224 5.66 13.75 -14.85
C ASP A 224 4.77 13.34 -13.67
N ALA A 225 5.16 12.31 -12.92
CA ALA A 225 4.37 11.78 -11.83
C ALA A 225 5.21 11.02 -10.80
N PHE A 226 4.70 10.95 -9.57
CA PHE A 226 5.33 10.28 -8.44
C PHE A 226 4.31 9.45 -7.68
N THR A 227 4.60 8.17 -7.43
CA THR A 227 3.85 7.34 -6.48
C THR A 227 4.77 6.94 -5.33
N LEU A 228 4.47 7.50 -4.15
CA LEU A 228 5.29 7.47 -2.94
C LEU A 228 4.53 6.70 -1.86
N SER A 229 4.36 5.39 -2.05
CA SER A 229 3.66 4.55 -1.09
C SER A 229 4.54 4.24 0.12
N ASN A 230 4.05 4.52 1.32
CA ASN A 230 4.59 4.20 2.66
C ASN A 230 6.03 4.63 2.97
N ILE A 231 6.75 5.24 2.03
CA ILE A 231 8.16 5.61 2.20
C ILE A 231 8.40 6.59 3.37
N LEU A 232 7.41 7.43 3.67
CA LEU A 232 7.48 8.37 4.80
C LEU A 232 7.12 7.74 6.14
N ASP A 233 6.50 6.57 6.15
CA ASP A 233 6.08 5.88 7.36
C ASP A 233 7.31 5.44 8.16
N GLY A 234 7.45 5.98 9.38
CA GLY A 234 8.59 5.71 10.26
C GLY A 234 9.83 6.56 9.98
N THR A 235 9.73 7.57 9.10
CA THR A 235 10.81 8.52 8.83
C THR A 235 10.65 9.81 9.64
N GLY A 236 11.76 10.46 9.96
CA GLY A 236 11.76 11.75 10.65
C GLY A 236 11.47 12.94 9.72
N PRO A 237 11.10 14.12 10.27
CA PRO A 237 10.82 15.33 9.50
C PRO A 237 11.94 15.74 8.53
N ALA A 238 13.21 15.52 8.90
CA ALA A 238 14.36 15.85 8.05
C ALA A 238 14.40 15.03 6.75
N TYR A 239 14.07 13.73 6.82
CA TYR A 239 14.01 12.89 5.61
C TYR A 239 12.81 13.26 4.74
N ARG A 240 11.65 13.53 5.36
CA ARG A 240 10.47 14.05 4.65
C ARG A 240 10.80 15.33 3.88
N ALA A 241 11.43 16.29 4.54
CA ALA A 241 11.82 17.56 3.91
C ALA A 241 12.78 17.36 2.74
N ARG A 242 13.79 16.49 2.92
CA ARG A 242 14.75 16.10 1.88
C ARG A 242 14.04 15.46 0.68
N LEU A 243 13.21 14.44 0.92
CA LEU A 243 12.49 13.74 -0.16
C LEU A 243 11.57 14.69 -0.92
N PHE A 244 10.80 15.53 -0.24
CA PHE A 244 9.91 16.49 -0.90
C PHE A 244 10.70 17.55 -1.70
N ALA A 245 11.85 18.01 -1.22
CA ALA A 245 12.73 18.88 -2.00
C ALA A 245 13.25 18.18 -3.27
N ALA A 246 13.65 16.92 -3.16
CA ALA A 246 14.11 16.11 -4.30
C ALA A 246 12.99 15.88 -5.32
N VAL A 247 11.79 15.55 -4.87
CA VAL A 247 10.60 15.40 -5.74
C VAL A 247 10.30 16.71 -6.46
N ARG A 248 10.25 17.85 -5.75
CA ARG A 248 9.99 19.16 -6.38
C ARG A 248 11.03 19.52 -7.44
N ARG A 249 12.30 19.19 -7.23
CA ARG A 249 13.38 19.41 -8.20
C ARG A 249 13.21 18.54 -9.45
N ALA A 250 12.88 17.27 -9.25
CA ALA A 250 12.75 16.29 -10.33
C ALA A 250 11.41 16.40 -11.09
N ALA A 251 10.41 17.06 -10.50
CA ALA A 251 9.07 17.24 -11.05
C ALA A 251 9.05 18.15 -12.28
N ALA A 252 8.52 17.64 -13.40
CA ALA A 252 8.19 18.44 -14.56
C ALA A 252 7.02 19.41 -14.25
N PRO A 253 6.85 20.51 -15.01
CA PRO A 253 5.71 21.40 -14.85
C PRO A 253 4.36 20.67 -14.89
N GLY A 254 3.59 20.80 -13.80
CA GLY A 254 2.30 20.14 -13.63
C GLY A 254 2.38 18.65 -13.30
N ALA A 255 3.52 18.17 -12.80
CA ALA A 255 3.62 16.80 -12.30
C ALA A 255 2.75 16.57 -11.05
N THR A 256 2.22 15.37 -10.92
CA THR A 256 1.31 14.97 -9.82
C THR A 256 1.99 13.95 -8.91
N ALA A 257 1.77 14.06 -7.59
CA ALA A 257 2.22 13.08 -6.63
C ALA A 257 1.02 12.37 -5.98
N VAL A 258 1.13 11.04 -5.84
CA VAL A 258 0.26 10.20 -5.00
C VAL A 258 1.10 9.70 -3.83
N LEU A 259 0.75 10.08 -2.62
CA LEU A 259 1.42 9.68 -1.38
C LEU A 259 0.49 8.76 -0.58
N ARG A 260 0.99 7.59 -0.16
CA ARG A 260 0.23 6.71 0.75
C ARG A 260 0.89 6.61 2.11
N SER A 261 0.09 6.62 3.16
CA SER A 261 0.53 6.39 4.53
C SER A 261 -0.50 5.57 5.31
N PHE A 262 0.00 4.69 6.18
CA PHE A 262 -0.85 3.98 7.14
C PHE A 262 -1.39 4.89 8.24
N ALA A 263 -0.80 6.08 8.44
CA ALA A 263 -1.28 7.07 9.40
C ALA A 263 -2.67 7.59 9.04
N GLU A 264 -3.33 8.24 9.99
CA GLU A 264 -4.55 9.01 9.74
C GLU A 264 -4.18 10.48 9.47
N PRO A 265 -4.97 11.20 8.67
CA PRO A 265 -4.72 12.62 8.42
C PRO A 265 -4.84 13.41 9.74
N ALA A 266 -3.94 14.39 9.94
CA ALA A 266 -3.92 15.21 11.16
C ALA A 266 -5.11 16.21 11.25
N GLY A 267 -5.86 16.37 10.16
CA GLY A 267 -7.01 17.26 10.03
C GLY A 267 -7.75 17.00 8.72
N ASP A 268 -8.55 17.97 8.28
CA ASP A 268 -9.13 17.90 6.94
C ASP A 268 -8.03 17.98 5.88
N LEU A 269 -8.03 17.01 4.98
CA LEU A 269 -7.08 16.91 3.88
C LEU A 269 -7.92 16.69 2.62
N PRO A 270 -8.34 17.77 1.93
CA PRO A 270 -9.23 17.68 0.77
C PRO A 270 -8.68 16.83 -0.38
N THR A 271 -7.35 16.70 -0.44
CA THR A 271 -6.61 15.87 -1.39
C THR A 271 -6.50 14.40 -0.97
N ASN A 272 -7.12 14.00 0.14
CA ASN A 272 -7.09 12.62 0.63
C ASN A 272 -8.17 11.75 -0.04
N HIS A 273 -7.70 10.84 -0.90
CA HIS A 273 -8.49 9.84 -1.61
C HIS A 273 -8.50 8.47 -0.93
N ALA A 274 -8.14 8.37 0.36
CA ALA A 274 -8.15 7.09 1.08
C ALA A 274 -9.53 6.42 1.11
N VAL A 275 -10.62 7.17 0.91
CA VAL A 275 -11.97 6.62 0.77
C VAL A 275 -12.20 5.93 -0.58
N ASP A 276 -11.47 6.32 -1.62
CA ASP A 276 -11.56 5.78 -2.97
C ASP A 276 -10.68 4.54 -3.15
N ASP A 277 -9.67 4.35 -2.30
CA ASP A 277 -8.75 3.21 -2.37
C ASP A 277 -9.45 1.89 -2.00
N ARG A 278 -9.61 1.01 -3.00
CA ARG A 278 -10.26 -0.30 -2.81
C ARG A 278 -9.45 -1.25 -1.94
N ALA A 279 -8.16 -0.98 -1.72
CA ALA A 279 -7.29 -1.81 -0.91
C ALA A 279 -7.46 -1.59 0.59
N MET A 280 -8.19 -0.54 1.01
CA MET A 280 -8.79 -0.36 2.34
C MET A 280 -7.79 -0.43 3.52
N LEU A 281 -6.50 -0.28 3.25
CA LEU A 281 -5.44 -0.31 4.26
C LEU A 281 -4.94 1.08 4.64
N TRP A 282 -5.13 2.10 3.79
CA TRP A 282 -4.51 3.41 3.96
C TRP A 282 -5.41 4.38 4.70
N GLY A 283 -4.83 5.21 5.57
CA GLY A 283 -5.55 6.34 6.17
C GLY A 283 -5.34 7.62 5.37
N ILE A 284 -4.21 7.72 4.67
CA ILE A 284 -3.88 8.81 3.76
C ILE A 284 -3.55 8.21 2.40
N VAL A 285 -4.25 8.67 1.36
CA VAL A 285 -3.89 8.55 -0.05
C VAL A 285 -4.00 9.94 -0.64
N ASP A 286 -2.94 10.72 -0.50
CA ASP A 286 -2.91 12.14 -0.80
C ASP A 286 -2.48 12.38 -2.25
N VAL A 287 -3.36 12.99 -3.05
CA VAL A 287 -3.15 13.27 -4.47
C VAL A 287 -3.09 14.78 -4.68
N ARG A 288 -1.92 15.30 -5.06
CA ARG A 288 -1.73 16.75 -5.26
C ARG A 288 -0.59 17.05 -6.23
N PRO A 289 -0.50 18.29 -6.75
CA PRO A 289 0.65 18.72 -7.53
C PRO A 289 1.96 18.52 -6.76
N ALA A 290 2.98 17.99 -7.43
CA ALA A 290 4.28 17.71 -6.82
C ALA A 290 4.95 18.99 -6.25
N ALA A 291 4.67 20.14 -6.86
CA ALA A 291 5.14 21.46 -6.41
C ALA A 291 4.58 21.87 -5.03
N GLU A 292 3.42 21.34 -4.64
CA GLU A 292 2.73 21.65 -3.37
C GLU A 292 3.12 20.69 -2.22
N LEU A 293 4.03 19.75 -2.47
CA LEU A 293 4.60 18.96 -1.40
C LEU A 293 5.43 19.88 -0.50
N SER A 294 5.00 20.08 0.75
CA SER A 294 5.73 20.86 1.76
C SER A 294 6.06 19.98 2.97
N ALA A 295 7.17 20.29 3.65
CA ALA A 295 7.61 19.60 4.85
C ALA A 295 6.68 19.84 6.03
#